data_AF-A0A4V3RSZ3-F1
#
_entry.id   AF-A0A4V3RSZ3-F1
#
_cell.length_a   1.000
_cell.length_b   1.000
_cell.length_c   1.000
_cell.angle_alpha   90.00
_cell.angle_beta   90.00
_cell.angle_gamma   90.00
#
_symmetry.space_group_name_H-M   'P 1'
#
loop_
_entity.id
_entity.type
_entity.pdbx_description
1 polymer ?
#
loop_
_entity_poly.entity_id
_entity_poly.type
_entity_poly.pdbx_seq_one_letter_code
_entity_poly.pdbx_strand_id
1 'polypeptide(L)'
;MNIDDIKKISLVEFLNQLGYQPTGRDSKGLWFYSPCRSERKPSFHVNPRKDVWFDFGSGAGGDIFTLAGELCNSSDFIRQAEFIAEKMQMPIAKPYKPEPFIEQPTFKDVKVSKLESPALLKYLADRGIPRNIAQRWCVQVDYRLHGKDYYAIGFENNAHGFELRYPNKYKIQTIIYNQLES
;
A
#
# COMPACT_ATOMS: atom_id res chain seq x y z
N MET A 1 -0.81 -18.93 1.93
CA MET A 1 0.55 -18.66 1.44
C MET A 1 1.11 -17.52 2.27
N ASN A 2 2.26 -17.69 2.91
CA ASN A 2 2.94 -16.61 3.64
C ASN A 2 4.14 -16.12 2.82
N ILE A 3 4.19 -14.83 2.51
CA ILE A 3 5.26 -14.21 1.71
C ILE A 3 6.62 -14.38 2.41
N ASP A 4 6.65 -14.33 3.74
CA ASP A 4 7.89 -14.49 4.50
C ASP A 4 8.45 -15.90 4.39
N ASP A 5 7.61 -16.90 4.13
CA ASP A 5 8.06 -18.28 3.91
C ASP A 5 8.58 -18.46 2.49
N ILE A 6 7.98 -17.79 1.49
CA ILE A 6 8.50 -17.78 0.11
C ILE A 6 9.90 -17.17 0.05
N LYS A 7 10.13 -16.06 0.77
CA LYS A 7 11.43 -15.38 0.80
C LYS A 7 12.56 -16.20 1.43
N LYS A 8 12.25 -17.30 2.11
CA LYS A 8 13.26 -18.23 2.68
C LYS A 8 13.70 -19.29 1.67
N ILE A 9 12.97 -19.46 0.58
CA ILE A 9 13.27 -20.42 -0.47
C ILE A 9 14.39 -19.84 -1.32
N SER A 10 15.54 -20.51 -1.34
CA SER A 10 16.65 -20.05 -2.17
C SER A 10 16.36 -20.29 -3.65
N LEU A 11 16.92 -19.47 -4.54
CA LEU A 11 16.82 -19.68 -5.98
C LEU A 11 17.38 -21.04 -6.43
N VAL A 12 18.41 -21.54 -5.75
CA VAL A 12 19.00 -22.85 -6.04
C VAL A 12 18.01 -23.96 -5.71
N GLU A 13 17.35 -23.88 -4.56
CA GLU A 13 16.31 -24.83 -4.16
C GLU A 13 15.12 -24.79 -5.12
N PHE A 14 14.66 -23.59 -5.46
CA PHE A 14 13.55 -23.41 -6.39
C PHE A 14 13.84 -23.99 -7.77
N LEU A 15 15.03 -23.75 -8.33
CA LEU A 15 15.46 -24.33 -9.60
C LEU A 15 15.59 -25.85 -9.55
N ASN A 16 16.14 -26.40 -8.46
CA ASN A 16 16.23 -27.84 -8.26
C ASN A 16 14.84 -28.48 -8.24
N GLN A 17 13.89 -27.86 -7.56
CA GLN A 17 12.49 -28.31 -7.49
C GLN A 17 11.80 -28.28 -8.87
N LEU A 18 12.18 -27.33 -9.73
CA LEU A 18 11.75 -27.25 -11.12
C LEU A 18 12.47 -28.25 -12.05
N GLY A 19 13.45 -29.01 -11.54
CA GLY A 19 14.21 -30.00 -12.30
C GLY A 19 15.50 -29.49 -12.94
N TYR A 20 15.91 -28.25 -12.65
CA TYR A 20 17.15 -27.67 -13.18
C TYR A 20 18.31 -27.93 -12.23
N GLN A 21 19.39 -28.52 -12.76
CA GLN A 21 20.61 -28.80 -12.01
C GLN A 21 21.76 -27.88 -12.47
N PRO A 22 22.70 -27.52 -11.58
CA PRO A 22 23.87 -26.75 -11.96
C PRO A 22 24.69 -27.49 -13.03
N THR A 23 25.01 -26.79 -14.10
CA THR A 23 25.89 -27.26 -15.20
C THR A 23 27.35 -26.88 -14.98
N GLY A 24 27.60 -25.93 -14.07
CA GLY A 24 28.93 -25.43 -13.75
C GLY A 24 28.91 -24.49 -12.57
N ARG A 25 30.09 -24.04 -12.15
CA ARG A 25 30.26 -23.06 -11.07
C ARG A 25 31.46 -22.17 -11.31
N ASP A 26 31.42 -20.96 -10.74
CA ASP A 26 32.54 -20.05 -10.66
C ASP A 26 32.66 -19.44 -9.25
N SER A 27 33.51 -18.41 -9.09
CA SER A 27 33.70 -17.74 -7.81
C SER A 27 32.49 -16.93 -7.34
N LYS A 28 31.56 -16.61 -8.25
CA LYS A 28 30.39 -15.76 -8.00
C LYS A 28 29.11 -16.57 -7.83
N GLY A 29 29.04 -17.80 -8.32
CA GLY A 29 27.84 -18.61 -8.25
C GLY A 29 27.82 -19.87 -9.13
N LEU A 30 26.61 -20.25 -9.53
CA LEU A 30 26.29 -21.49 -10.24
C LEU A 30 25.72 -21.17 -11.63
N TRP A 31 26.11 -21.97 -12.62
CA TRP A 31 25.64 -21.86 -14.00
C TRP A 31 24.58 -22.91 -14.29
N PHE A 32 23.53 -22.53 -14.99
CA PHE A 32 22.41 -23.37 -15.42
C PHE A 32 22.10 -23.11 -16.90
N TYR A 33 21.43 -24.06 -17.54
CA TYR A 33 20.66 -23.75 -18.73
C TYR A 33 19.49 -22.84 -18.34
N SER A 34 19.18 -21.85 -19.17
CA SER A 34 18.06 -20.94 -18.94
C SER A 34 16.75 -21.72 -18.78
N PRO A 35 16.00 -21.51 -17.68
CA PRO A 35 14.71 -22.16 -17.49
C PRO A 35 13.58 -21.48 -18.30
N CYS A 36 13.86 -20.32 -18.89
CA CYS A 36 12.88 -19.49 -19.61
C CYS A 36 12.90 -19.71 -21.13
N ARG A 37 13.92 -20.42 -21.66
CA ARG A 37 14.04 -20.71 -23.10
C ARG A 37 14.92 -21.93 -23.36
N SER A 38 14.83 -22.48 -24.57
CA SER A 38 15.75 -23.52 -25.02
C SER A 38 17.08 -22.91 -25.47
N GLU A 39 18.20 -23.45 -24.98
CA GLU A 39 19.54 -23.02 -25.39
C GLU A 39 20.53 -24.19 -25.43
N ARG A 40 21.64 -24.02 -26.15
CA ARG A 40 22.70 -25.05 -26.29
C ARG A 40 23.89 -24.86 -25.35
N LYS A 41 24.09 -23.64 -24.86
CA LYS A 41 25.17 -23.29 -23.92
C LYS A 41 24.56 -22.64 -22.69
N PRO A 42 24.94 -23.05 -21.48
CA PRO A 42 24.44 -22.43 -20.24
C PRO A 42 24.73 -20.93 -20.23
N SER A 43 23.71 -20.14 -19.93
CA SER A 43 23.84 -18.68 -19.82
C SER A 43 23.14 -18.09 -18.59
N PHE A 44 22.50 -18.93 -17.77
CA PHE A 44 21.80 -18.52 -16.57
C PHE A 44 22.70 -18.67 -15.35
N HIS A 45 22.93 -17.59 -14.62
CA HIS A 45 23.80 -17.57 -13.44
C HIS A 45 23.00 -17.24 -12.19
N VAL A 46 23.19 -18.02 -11.14
CA VAL A 46 22.62 -17.77 -9.81
C VAL A 46 23.74 -17.46 -8.85
N ASN A 47 23.62 -16.36 -8.10
CA ASN A 47 24.49 -16.03 -6.98
C ASN A 47 23.82 -16.43 -5.66
N PRO A 48 24.20 -17.55 -5.02
CA PRO A 48 23.51 -18.04 -3.82
C PRO A 48 23.70 -17.16 -2.59
N ARG A 49 24.74 -16.30 -2.57
CA ARG A 49 24.99 -15.38 -1.43
C ARG A 49 24.08 -14.17 -1.46
N LYS A 50 23.77 -13.68 -2.67
CA LYS A 50 22.87 -12.54 -2.89
C LYS A 50 21.43 -12.98 -3.14
N ASP A 51 21.22 -14.27 -3.39
CA ASP A 51 19.97 -14.88 -3.82
C ASP A 51 19.33 -14.14 -5.00
N VAL A 52 20.17 -13.87 -6.02
CA VAL A 52 19.74 -13.27 -7.28
C VAL A 52 20.20 -14.12 -8.46
N TRP A 53 19.43 -14.07 -9.54
CA TRP A 53 19.77 -14.67 -10.82
C TRP A 53 19.99 -13.60 -11.90
N PHE A 54 20.75 -13.97 -12.93
CA PHE A 54 20.90 -13.19 -14.14
C PHE A 54 21.05 -14.14 -15.33
N ASP A 55 20.31 -13.88 -16.40
CA ASP A 55 20.38 -14.62 -17.65
C ASP A 55 21.11 -13.79 -18.69
N PHE A 56 22.32 -14.19 -19.05
CA PHE A 56 23.16 -13.48 -20.01
C PHE A 56 22.63 -13.55 -21.45
N GLY A 57 21.75 -14.50 -21.77
CA GLY A 57 21.17 -14.59 -23.12
C GLY A 57 19.95 -13.69 -23.33
N SER A 58 19.19 -13.36 -22.28
CA SER A 58 18.04 -12.42 -22.37
C SER A 58 18.34 -11.04 -21.78
N GLY A 59 19.33 -10.93 -20.88
CA GLY A 59 19.61 -9.72 -20.10
C GLY A 59 18.68 -9.53 -18.90
N ALA A 60 17.80 -10.50 -18.62
CA ALA A 60 16.90 -10.46 -17.48
C ALA A 60 17.57 -10.94 -16.19
N GLY A 61 17.05 -10.53 -15.04
CA GLY A 61 17.55 -10.95 -13.74
C GLY A 61 16.75 -10.37 -12.58
N GLY A 62 16.96 -10.91 -11.40
CA GLY A 62 16.31 -10.45 -10.17
C GLY A 62 16.26 -11.53 -9.10
N ASP A 63 15.21 -11.50 -8.29
CA ASP A 63 14.93 -12.44 -7.21
C ASP A 63 14.02 -13.61 -7.66
N ILE A 64 13.58 -14.43 -6.70
CA ILE A 64 12.67 -15.56 -6.94
C ILE A 64 11.32 -15.14 -7.56
N PHE A 65 10.78 -13.96 -7.22
CA PHE A 65 9.50 -13.47 -7.77
C PHE A 65 9.66 -13.04 -9.22
N THR A 66 10.75 -12.34 -9.55
CA THR A 66 11.05 -12.01 -10.95
C THR A 66 11.25 -13.27 -11.79
N LEU A 67 11.96 -14.29 -11.28
CA LEU A 67 12.10 -15.57 -11.98
C LEU A 67 10.73 -16.25 -12.18
N ALA A 68 9.89 -16.29 -11.15
CA ALA A 68 8.56 -16.84 -11.25
C ALA A 68 7.72 -16.09 -12.30
N GLY A 69 7.86 -14.77 -12.38
CA GLY A 69 7.21 -13.92 -13.37
C GLY A 69 7.63 -14.25 -14.81
N GLU A 70 8.93 -14.47 -15.04
CA GLU A 70 9.44 -14.93 -16.34
C GLU A 70 8.89 -16.32 -16.71
N LEU A 71 8.84 -17.24 -15.76
CA LEU A 71 8.37 -18.62 -15.99
C LEU A 71 6.86 -18.72 -16.20
N CYS A 72 6.06 -17.90 -15.52
CA CYS A 72 4.60 -17.91 -15.62
C CYS A 72 4.04 -16.84 -16.57
N ASN A 73 4.94 -16.08 -17.21
CA ASN A 73 4.67 -14.95 -18.10
C ASN A 73 3.68 -13.94 -17.48
N SER A 74 4.00 -13.45 -16.29
CA SER A 74 3.16 -12.49 -15.56
C SER A 74 3.96 -11.52 -14.71
N SER A 75 3.56 -10.25 -14.76
CA SER A 75 4.02 -9.20 -13.85
C SER A 75 3.15 -9.06 -12.59
N ASP A 76 2.09 -9.86 -12.44
CA ASP A 76 1.21 -9.82 -11.28
C ASP A 76 1.85 -10.55 -10.10
N PHE A 77 2.09 -9.81 -9.02
CA PHE A 77 2.80 -10.33 -7.84
C PHE A 77 2.07 -11.49 -7.16
N ILE A 78 0.73 -11.48 -7.15
CA ILE A 78 -0.06 -12.55 -6.54
C ILE A 78 0.10 -13.83 -7.36
N ARG A 79 0.00 -13.74 -8.68
CA ARG A 79 0.21 -14.86 -9.59
C ARG A 79 1.63 -15.43 -9.52
N GLN A 80 2.64 -14.57 -9.36
CA GLN A 80 4.03 -15.00 -9.15
C GLN A 80 4.17 -15.79 -7.85
N ALA A 81 3.60 -15.27 -6.75
CA ALA A 81 3.64 -15.94 -5.46
C ALA A 81 2.88 -17.29 -5.49
N GLU A 82 1.71 -17.34 -6.13
CA GLU A 82 0.94 -18.57 -6.34
C GLU A 82 1.74 -19.61 -7.13
N PHE A 83 2.41 -19.20 -8.20
CA PHE A 83 3.26 -20.09 -8.99
C PHE A 83 4.40 -20.70 -8.14
N ILE A 84 5.08 -19.88 -7.33
CA ILE A 84 6.14 -20.39 -6.43
C ILE A 84 5.54 -21.38 -5.43
N ALA A 85 4.43 -21.01 -4.78
CA ALA A 85 3.77 -21.85 -3.79
C ALA A 85 3.33 -23.21 -4.38
N GLU A 86 2.79 -23.22 -5.60
CA GLU A 86 2.41 -24.44 -6.32
C GLU A 86 3.63 -25.35 -6.55
N LYS A 87 4.72 -24.81 -7.13
CA LYS A 87 5.92 -25.59 -7.47
C LYS A 87 6.67 -26.10 -6.25
N MET A 88 6.63 -25.32 -5.17
CA MET A 88 7.22 -25.67 -3.88
C MET A 88 6.29 -26.49 -2.98
N GLN A 89 5.10 -26.88 -3.48
CA GLN A 89 4.09 -27.66 -2.75
C GLN A 89 3.73 -27.05 -1.38
N MET A 90 3.73 -25.72 -1.30
CA MET A 90 3.43 -24.99 -0.09
C MET A 90 1.94 -25.02 0.21
N PRO A 91 1.53 -25.10 1.48
CA PRO A 91 0.13 -24.99 1.84
C PRO A 91 -0.42 -23.62 1.44
N ILE A 92 -1.33 -23.60 0.47
CA ILE A 92 -2.09 -22.42 0.12
C ILE A 92 -3.05 -22.14 1.27
N ALA A 93 -2.64 -21.26 2.20
CA ALA A 93 -3.58 -20.69 3.17
C ALA A 93 -4.83 -20.19 2.43
N LYS A 94 -6.00 -20.46 3.01
CA LYS A 94 -7.32 -20.11 2.46
C LYS A 94 -7.32 -18.67 1.92
N PRO A 95 -8.08 -18.39 0.84
CA PRO A 95 -8.17 -17.05 0.27
C PRO A 95 -8.37 -16.04 1.40
N TYR A 96 -7.43 -15.09 1.49
CA TYR A 96 -7.50 -14.01 2.45
C TYR A 96 -8.82 -13.28 2.19
N LYS A 97 -9.77 -13.47 3.10
CA LYS A 97 -10.92 -12.58 3.21
C LYS A 97 -10.42 -11.40 4.04
N PRO A 98 -10.10 -10.25 3.44
CA PRO A 98 -9.92 -9.06 4.24
C PRO A 98 -11.19 -8.92 5.08
N GLU A 99 -11.04 -8.91 6.40
CA GLU A 99 -12.10 -8.37 7.22
C GLU A 99 -12.33 -6.95 6.70
N PRO A 100 -13.57 -6.57 6.33
CA PRO A 100 -13.83 -5.22 5.90
C PRO A 100 -13.29 -4.30 6.99
N PHE A 101 -12.32 -3.47 6.63
CA PHE A 101 -11.84 -2.43 7.52
C PHE A 101 -13.01 -1.48 7.73
N ILE A 102 -13.70 -1.65 8.85
CA ILE A 102 -14.72 -0.70 9.29
C ILE A 102 -13.94 0.47 9.88
N GLU A 103 -13.82 1.56 9.12
CA GLU A 103 -13.38 2.84 9.65
C GLU A 103 -14.26 3.18 10.85
N GLN A 104 -13.73 3.05 12.07
CA GLN A 104 -14.44 3.55 13.23
C GLN A 104 -14.48 5.07 13.11
N PRO A 105 -15.66 5.71 13.27
CA PRO A 105 -15.74 7.15 13.20
C PRO A 105 -14.82 7.74 14.25
N THR A 106 -13.76 8.40 13.78
CA THR A 106 -12.72 8.98 14.63
C THR A 106 -13.27 10.20 15.39
N PHE A 107 -14.32 10.80 14.83
CA PHE A 107 -15.07 11.93 15.38
C PHE A 107 -16.29 11.43 16.15
N LYS A 108 -16.52 12.01 17.33
CA LYS A 108 -17.69 11.78 18.18
C LYS A 108 -18.35 13.11 18.50
N ASP A 109 -19.62 13.07 18.89
CA ASP A 109 -20.37 14.22 19.42
C ASP A 109 -20.34 15.46 18.49
N VAL A 110 -20.41 15.25 17.17
CA VAL A 110 -20.33 16.33 16.18
C VAL A 110 -21.55 17.23 16.28
N LYS A 111 -21.33 18.54 16.44
CA LYS A 111 -22.36 19.57 16.48
C LYS A 111 -22.03 20.68 15.51
N VAL A 112 -23.01 21.06 14.70
CA VAL A 112 -22.90 22.16 13.74
C VAL A 112 -23.68 23.35 14.26
N SER A 113 -23.03 24.50 14.32
CA SER A 113 -23.61 25.75 14.82
C SER A 113 -23.19 26.93 13.95
N LYS A 114 -23.83 28.08 14.18
CA LYS A 114 -23.47 29.32 13.48
C LYS A 114 -22.04 29.73 13.83
N LEU A 115 -21.30 30.20 12.84
CA LEU A 115 -19.93 30.68 13.06
C LEU A 115 -19.93 31.97 13.91
N GLU A 116 -19.62 31.82 15.21
CA GLU A 116 -19.61 32.93 16.17
C GLU A 116 -18.31 33.04 16.98
N SER A 117 -17.49 31.98 17.03
CA SER A 117 -16.21 32.00 17.75
C SER A 117 -15.32 33.17 17.32
N PRO A 118 -14.93 34.07 18.25
CA PRO A 118 -14.04 35.19 17.95
C PRO A 118 -12.69 34.74 17.37
N ALA A 119 -12.17 33.60 17.82
CA ALA A 119 -10.89 33.06 17.34
C ALA A 119 -10.99 32.61 15.86
N LEU A 120 -12.08 31.93 15.48
CA LEU A 120 -12.30 31.50 14.10
C LEU A 120 -12.58 32.69 13.19
N LEU A 121 -13.38 33.66 13.64
CA LEU A 121 -13.67 34.89 12.90
C LEU A 121 -12.41 35.74 12.71
N LYS A 122 -11.56 35.85 13.75
CA LYS A 122 -10.28 36.53 13.63
C LYS A 122 -9.37 35.82 12.62
N TYR A 123 -9.29 34.49 12.67
CA TYR A 123 -8.50 33.71 11.71
C TYR A 123 -8.93 33.96 10.25
N LEU A 124 -10.24 34.00 9.98
CA LEU A 124 -10.77 34.31 8.64
C LEU A 124 -10.53 35.77 8.25
N ALA A 125 -10.67 36.71 9.19
CA ALA A 125 -10.37 38.12 8.97
C ALA A 125 -8.88 38.34 8.64
N ASP A 126 -7.97 37.67 9.35
CA ASP A 126 -6.52 37.69 9.07
C ASP A 126 -6.21 37.12 7.66
N ARG A 127 -7.12 36.34 7.07
CA ARG A 127 -7.07 35.82 5.70
C ARG A 127 -7.81 36.69 4.68
N GLY A 128 -8.29 37.87 5.08
CA GLY A 128 -9.02 38.79 4.21
C GLY A 128 -10.47 38.38 3.92
N ILE A 129 -11.05 37.48 4.72
CA ILE A 129 -12.45 37.04 4.56
C ILE A 129 -13.33 37.84 5.52
N PRO A 130 -14.23 38.71 5.02
CA PRO A 130 -15.12 39.50 5.87
C PRO A 130 -16.10 38.64 6.65
N ARG A 131 -16.47 39.08 7.87
CA ARG A 131 -17.39 38.36 8.77
C ARG A 131 -18.71 37.97 8.12
N ASN A 132 -19.33 38.87 7.35
CA ASN A 132 -20.61 38.60 6.68
C ASN A 132 -20.49 37.51 5.60
N ILE A 133 -19.34 37.40 4.92
CA ILE A 133 -19.06 36.33 3.95
C ILE A 133 -18.79 35.03 4.70
N ALA A 134 -17.95 35.06 5.74
CA ALA A 134 -17.64 33.90 6.57
C ALA A 134 -18.91 33.28 7.18
N GLN A 135 -19.78 34.08 7.79
CA GLN A 135 -21.01 33.59 8.43
C GLN A 135 -22.09 33.13 7.42
N ARG A 136 -21.95 33.50 6.14
CA ARG A 136 -22.86 33.05 5.07
C ARG A 136 -22.49 31.67 4.55
N TRP A 137 -21.19 31.37 4.47
CA TRP A 137 -20.68 30.18 3.78
C TRP A 137 -20.00 29.17 4.69
N CYS A 138 -19.79 29.51 5.96
CA CYS A 138 -19.10 28.66 6.92
C CYS A 138 -19.92 28.50 8.19
N VAL A 139 -19.74 27.35 8.82
CA VAL A 139 -20.31 27.00 10.12
C VAL A 139 -19.19 26.80 11.14
N GLN A 140 -19.55 26.81 12.41
CA GLN A 140 -18.69 26.26 13.45
C GLN A 140 -19.05 24.78 13.65
N VAL A 141 -18.04 23.92 13.69
CA VAL A 141 -18.19 22.50 13.95
C VAL A 141 -17.45 22.14 15.23
N ASP A 142 -18.19 21.74 16.25
CA ASP A 142 -17.67 21.25 17.52
C ASP A 142 -17.66 19.71 17.48
N TYR A 143 -16.56 19.08 17.89
CA TYR A 143 -16.40 17.62 17.80
C TYR A 143 -15.43 17.08 18.86
N ARG A 144 -15.58 15.80 19.19
CA ARG A 144 -14.67 15.06 20.06
C ARG A 144 -13.78 14.13 19.25
N LEU A 145 -12.47 14.22 19.45
CA LEU A 145 -11.46 13.41 18.78
C LEU A 145 -10.48 12.87 19.83
N HIS A 146 -10.31 11.55 19.90
CA HIS A 146 -9.46 10.87 20.90
C HIS A 146 -9.71 11.34 22.35
N GLY A 147 -10.97 11.55 22.72
CA GLY A 147 -11.37 11.97 24.07
C GLY A 147 -11.14 13.45 24.39
N LYS A 148 -10.73 14.27 23.40
CA LYS A 148 -10.59 15.72 23.55
C LYS A 148 -11.60 16.46 22.69
N ASP A 149 -12.13 17.55 23.21
CA ASP A 149 -13.09 18.40 22.51
C ASP A 149 -12.35 19.47 21.67
N TYR A 150 -12.80 19.66 20.45
CA TYR A 150 -12.25 20.59 19.47
C TYR A 150 -13.38 21.37 18.78
N TYR A 151 -13.03 22.48 18.16
CA TYR A 151 -13.92 23.25 17.31
C TYR A 151 -13.17 23.79 16.10
N ALA A 152 -13.82 23.85 14.94
CA ALA A 152 -13.23 24.27 13.68
C ALA A 152 -14.23 25.01 12.79
N ILE A 153 -13.72 25.65 11.74
CA ILE A 153 -14.52 26.20 10.65
C ILE A 153 -14.91 25.05 9.74
N GLY A 154 -16.21 24.84 9.51
CA GLY A 154 -16.74 23.86 8.57
C GLY A 154 -17.16 24.50 7.24
N PHE A 155 -16.78 23.88 6.13
CA PHE A 155 -17.25 24.18 4.78
C PHE A 155 -18.05 22.99 4.27
N GLU A 156 -19.31 23.18 3.91
CA GLU A 156 -20.13 22.11 3.36
C GLU A 156 -19.61 21.70 1.98
N ASN A 157 -19.50 20.39 1.73
CA ASN A 157 -19.11 19.82 0.45
C ASN A 157 -20.35 19.28 -0.32
N ASN A 158 -20.14 18.87 -1.57
CA ASN A 158 -21.23 18.38 -2.44
C ASN A 158 -21.87 17.06 -1.96
N ALA A 159 -21.30 16.39 -0.97
CA ALA A 159 -21.83 15.19 -0.34
C ALA A 159 -22.46 15.49 1.04
N HIS A 160 -22.78 16.75 1.32
CA HIS A 160 -23.34 17.22 2.59
C HIS A 160 -22.48 16.92 3.83
N GLY A 161 -21.19 16.66 3.63
CA GLY A 161 -20.19 16.61 4.70
C GLY A 161 -19.52 17.97 4.90
N PHE A 162 -18.73 18.11 5.97
CA PHE A 162 -17.97 19.33 6.27
C PHE A 162 -16.47 19.10 6.14
N GLU A 163 -15.81 19.94 5.34
CA GLU A 163 -14.36 20.12 5.42
C GLU A 163 -14.01 21.04 6.59
N LEU A 164 -13.17 20.55 7.50
CA LEU A 164 -12.77 21.30 8.68
C LEU A 164 -11.46 22.07 8.48
N ARG A 165 -11.42 23.30 9.00
CA ARG A 165 -10.22 24.13 9.10
C ARG A 165 -10.03 24.63 10.53
N TYR A 166 -8.88 24.28 11.12
CA TYR A 166 -8.47 24.77 12.43
C TYR A 166 -7.50 25.97 12.30
N PRO A 167 -7.55 26.99 13.18
CA PRO A 167 -6.69 28.18 13.11
C PRO A 167 -5.18 28.00 13.35
N ASN A 168 -4.65 26.78 13.36
CA ASN A 168 -3.26 26.52 13.78
C ASN A 168 -2.42 25.86 12.67
N LYS A 169 -1.13 26.21 12.60
CA LYS A 169 -0.20 25.94 11.48
C LYS A 169 0.11 24.45 11.22
N TYR A 170 -0.36 23.53 12.06
CA TYR A 170 0.02 22.11 12.03
C TYR A 170 -1.17 21.17 11.76
N LYS A 171 -1.68 21.15 10.52
CA LYS A 171 -2.73 20.23 9.99
C LYS A 171 -4.06 20.27 10.77
N ILE A 172 -5.23 19.87 10.27
CA ILE A 172 -5.62 18.88 9.27
C ILE A 172 -6.80 19.47 8.46
N GLN A 173 -6.87 19.17 7.16
CA GLN A 173 -8.09 19.28 6.37
C GLN A 173 -8.79 17.92 6.51
N THR A 174 -9.79 17.82 7.38
CA THR A 174 -10.52 16.56 7.60
C THR A 174 -11.95 16.72 7.13
N ILE A 175 -12.46 15.70 6.44
CA ILE A 175 -13.86 15.62 6.03
C ILE A 175 -14.62 14.90 7.15
N ILE A 176 -15.64 15.55 7.71
CA ILE A 176 -16.66 14.88 8.51
C ILE A 176 -17.86 14.66 7.60
N TYR A 177 -18.15 13.41 7.24
CA TYR A 177 -19.43 13.09 6.61
C TYR A 177 -20.55 13.20 7.64
N ASN A 178 -21.71 13.70 7.23
CA ASN A 178 -22.90 13.73 8.09
C ASN A 178 -23.17 12.32 8.64
N GLN A 179 -22.91 12.13 9.93
CA GLN A 179 -23.40 10.96 10.68
C GLN A 179 -24.81 11.21 11.24
N LEU A 180 -25.55 12.16 10.66
CA LEU A 180 -26.83 12.64 11.17
C LEU A 180 -28.06 11.99 10.52
N GLU A 181 -27.91 10.80 9.94
CA GLU A 181 -29.05 9.95 9.60
C GLU A 181 -28.97 8.63 10.37
N SER A 182 -29.63 8.61 11.53
CA SER A 182 -30.14 7.43 12.21
C SER A 182 -31.60 7.66 12.55
#